data_AF-A0A7J2INZ1-F1
#
_entry.id   AF-A0A7J2INZ1-F1
#
_cell.length_a   1.000
_cell.length_b   1.000
_cell.length_c   1.000
_cell.angle_alpha   90.00
_cell.angle_beta   90.00
_cell.angle_gamma   90.00
#
_symmetry.space_group_name_H-M   'P 1'
#
loop_
_entity.id
_entity.type
_entity.pdbx_description
1 polymer ?
#
loop_
_entity_poly.entity_id
_entity_poly.type
_entity_poly.pdbx_seq_one_letter_code
_entity_poly.pdbx_strand_id
1 'polypeptide(L)'
;MKIHSRIILAVFLTVIVHVFLYTVFNVSIGLFTFPTMFIIAVIDFIWYGFSKTELGLDVLEHYHWALLALIFSKFLPLGCALRTLGIYLLISEMLQTHPFAIESTHFWQSTVIGIVLTLLLALSYIYL
;
A
#
# COMPACT_ATOMS: atom_id res chain seq x y z
N MET A 1 6.37 15.71 10.95
CA MET A 1 6.14 16.38 9.64
C MET A 1 4.66 16.70 9.51
N LYS A 2 4.26 17.91 9.08
CA LYS A 2 2.83 18.27 8.99
C LYS A 2 2.11 17.44 7.91
N ILE A 3 0.83 17.15 8.13
CA ILE A 3 -0.03 16.30 7.28
C ILE A 3 -0.01 16.68 5.79
N HIS A 4 -0.07 17.97 5.47
CA HIS A 4 -0.01 18.44 4.08
C HIS A 4 1.33 18.13 3.40
N SER A 5 2.43 18.12 4.16
CA SER A 5 3.76 17.81 3.65
C SER A 5 3.90 16.34 3.28
N ARG A 6 3.15 15.42 3.92
CA ARG A 6 3.16 13.98 3.59
C ARG A 6 2.44 13.69 2.28
N ILE A 7 1.30 14.32 2.03
CA ILE A 7 0.54 14.16 0.77
C ILE A 7 1.33 14.69 -0.42
N ILE A 8 1.89 15.90 -0.27
CA ILE A 8 2.72 16.51 -1.30
C ILE A 8 3.95 15.62 -1.58
N LEU A 9 4.59 15.10 -0.53
CA LEU A 9 5.73 14.19 -0.69
C LEU A 9 5.34 12.87 -1.36
N ALA A 10 4.20 12.27 -1.00
CA ALA A 10 3.73 11.03 -1.61
C ALA A 10 3.42 11.24 -3.10
N VAL A 11 2.66 12.28 -3.45
CA VAL A 11 2.35 12.63 -4.85
C VAL A 11 3.65 12.91 -5.62
N PHE A 12 4.56 13.67 -5.04
CA PHE A 12 5.84 14.01 -5.67
C PHE A 12 6.73 12.78 -5.89
N LEU A 13 6.86 11.91 -4.88
CA LEU A 13 7.63 10.67 -4.99
C LEU A 13 7.03 9.73 -6.04
N THR A 14 5.70 9.67 -6.12
CA THR A 14 4.98 8.88 -7.13
C THR A 14 5.27 9.36 -8.55
N VAL A 15 5.27 10.68 -8.76
CA VAL A 15 5.63 11.30 -10.06
C VAL A 15 7.10 11.02 -10.40
N ILE A 16 8.01 11.17 -9.45
CA ILE A 16 9.45 10.89 -9.67
C ILE A 16 9.69 9.43 -10.04
N VAL A 17 9.12 8.49 -9.29
CA VAL A 17 9.27 7.05 -9.55
C VAL A 17 8.75 6.70 -10.94
N HIS A 18 7.61 7.27 -11.35
CA HIS A 18 7.11 7.05 -12.70
C HIS A 18 8.03 7.62 -13.78
N VAL A 19 8.48 8.87 -13.64
CA VAL A 19 9.40 9.49 -14.62
C VAL A 19 10.67 8.64 -14.73
N PHE A 20 11.23 8.21 -13.60
CA PHE A 20 12.38 7.30 -13.58
C PHE A 20 12.10 5.98 -14.30
N LEU A 21 10.98 5.31 -13.99
CA LEU A 21 10.63 4.03 -14.59
C LEU A 21 10.37 4.13 -16.11
N TYR A 22 9.71 5.21 -16.54
CA TYR A 22 9.46 5.49 -17.96
C TYR A 22 10.77 5.80 -18.70
N THR A 23 11.60 6.70 -18.17
CA THR A 23 12.83 7.14 -18.83
C THR A 23 13.91 6.07 -18.86
N VAL A 24 14.04 5.26 -17.80
CA VAL A 24 15.12 4.26 -17.69
C VAL A 24 14.74 2.91 -18.27
N PHE A 25 13.49 2.47 -18.08
CA PHE A 25 13.06 1.12 -18.44
C PHE A 25 12.04 1.07 -19.58
N ASN A 26 11.63 2.22 -20.14
CA ASN A 26 10.60 2.34 -21.18
C ASN A 26 9.29 1.62 -20.79
N VAL A 27 8.99 1.61 -19.47
CA VAL A 27 7.78 0.98 -18.93
C VAL A 27 6.61 1.94 -19.10
N SER A 28 5.72 1.61 -20.02
CA SER A 28 4.41 2.26 -20.19
C SER A 28 3.52 1.94 -18.98
N ILE A 29 3.43 2.88 -18.04
CA ILE A 29 2.42 2.83 -16.98
C ILE A 29 1.14 3.43 -17.57
N GLY A 30 0.07 2.64 -17.65
CA GLY A 30 -1.18 3.06 -18.29
C GLY A 30 -1.71 4.39 -17.74
N LEU A 31 -2.36 5.19 -18.59
CA LEU A 31 -2.86 6.53 -18.27
C LEU A 31 -3.72 6.59 -16.99
N PHE A 32 -4.38 5.48 -16.63
CA PHE A 32 -5.25 5.35 -15.47
C PHE A 32 -4.51 5.15 -14.14
N THR A 33 -3.24 4.76 -14.16
CA THR A 33 -2.51 4.39 -12.94
C THR A 33 -2.29 5.59 -12.02
N PHE A 34 -2.06 6.78 -12.58
CA PHE A 34 -1.86 8.02 -11.82
C PHE A 34 -3.12 8.55 -11.15
N PRO A 35 -4.25 8.75 -11.86
CA PRO A 35 -5.51 9.09 -11.23
C PRO A 35 -5.88 8.09 -10.13
N THR A 36 -5.64 6.80 -10.36
CA THR A 36 -5.92 5.76 -9.36
C THR A 36 -5.02 5.88 -8.13
N MET A 37 -3.70 6.10 -8.27
CA MET A 37 -2.82 6.38 -7.13
C MET A 37 -3.23 7.61 -6.36
N PHE A 38 -3.62 8.69 -7.05
CA PHE A 38 -4.05 9.93 -6.40
C PHE A 38 -5.35 9.72 -5.60
N ILE A 39 -6.34 9.05 -6.18
CA ILE A 39 -7.60 8.72 -5.49
C ILE A 39 -7.33 7.84 -4.28
N ILE A 40 -6.47 6.82 -4.43
CA ILE A 40 -6.07 5.94 -3.34
C ILE A 40 -5.39 6.72 -2.21
N ALA A 41 -4.48 7.64 -2.54
CA ALA A 41 -3.80 8.46 -1.54
C ALA A 41 -4.77 9.39 -0.80
N VAL A 42 -5.79 9.91 -1.49
CA VAL A 42 -6.86 10.70 -0.86
C VAL A 42 -7.72 9.82 0.06
N ILE A 43 -8.04 8.60 -0.35
CA ILE A 43 -8.81 7.65 0.48
C ILE A 43 -8.00 7.25 1.72
N ASP A 44 -6.71 6.92 1.57
CA ASP A 44 -5.82 6.58 2.70
C ASP A 44 -5.68 7.77 3.66
N PHE A 45 -5.60 8.99 3.12
CA PHE A 45 -5.62 10.20 3.93
C PHE A 45 -6.91 10.37 4.74
N ILE A 46 -8.08 10.16 4.11
CA ILE A 46 -9.37 10.19 4.79
C ILE A 46 -9.43 9.09 5.86
N TRP A 47 -8.95 7.88 5.53
CA TRP A 47 -8.90 6.73 6.43
C TRP A 47 -8.02 6.96 7.66
N TYR A 48 -6.87 7.62 7.49
CA TYR A 48 -5.98 8.00 8.61
C TYR A 48 -6.66 8.95 9.62
N GLY A 49 -7.69 9.69 9.18
CA GLY A 49 -8.50 10.53 10.05
C GLY A 49 -9.48 9.77 10.96
N PHE A 50 -9.72 8.48 10.68
CA PHE A 50 -10.59 7.63 11.50
C PHE A 50 -9.78 6.88 12.57
N SER A 51 -10.32 6.81 13.78
CA SER A 51 -9.69 6.12 14.90
C SER A 51 -9.80 4.59 14.72
N LYS A 52 -8.70 3.92 14.32
CA LYS A 52 -8.63 2.45 14.18
C LYS A 52 -9.08 1.70 15.46
N THR A 53 -8.87 2.33 16.61
CA THR A 53 -9.18 1.79 17.95
C THR A 53 -10.67 1.59 18.20
N GLU A 54 -11.55 2.32 17.51
CA GLU A 54 -13.00 2.13 17.68
C GLU A 54 -13.52 0.87 16.97
N LEU A 55 -12.74 0.35 16.01
CA LEU A 55 -13.10 -0.83 15.21
C LEU A 55 -12.37 -2.10 15.66
N GLY A 56 -11.48 -2.02 16.66
CA GLY A 56 -10.67 -3.16 17.10
C GLY A 56 -9.71 -3.70 16.02
N LEU A 57 -9.40 -2.87 15.02
CA LEU A 57 -8.52 -3.23 13.89
C LEU A 57 -7.08 -2.76 14.09
N ASP A 58 -6.68 -2.55 15.36
CA ASP A 58 -5.37 -2.01 15.73
C ASP A 58 -4.23 -2.89 15.22
N VAL A 59 -4.48 -4.20 15.10
CA VAL A 59 -3.52 -5.18 14.59
C VAL A 59 -3.31 -5.04 13.07
N LEU A 60 -4.26 -4.48 12.33
CA LEU A 60 -4.20 -4.38 10.86
C LEU A 60 -3.51 -3.10 10.40
N GLU A 61 -2.23 -3.26 10.10
CA GLU A 61 -1.37 -2.24 9.47
C GLU A 61 -1.52 -2.13 7.94
N HIS A 62 -0.98 -1.05 7.38
CA HIS A 62 -1.06 -0.73 5.95
C HIS A 62 -0.47 -1.83 5.08
N TYR A 63 0.60 -2.50 5.53
CA TYR A 63 1.19 -3.60 4.75
C TYR A 63 0.28 -4.84 4.64
N HIS A 64 -0.64 -5.08 5.59
CA HIS A 64 -1.63 -6.17 5.43
C HIS A 64 -2.61 -5.85 4.32
N TRP A 65 -3.14 -4.62 4.32
CA TRP A 65 -4.02 -4.12 3.26
C TRP A 65 -3.29 -4.10 1.92
N ALA A 66 -2.00 -3.81 1.93
CA ALA A 66 -1.17 -3.87 0.75
C ALA A 66 -1.08 -5.29 0.17
N LEU A 67 -0.78 -6.28 1.01
CA LEU A 67 -0.71 -7.69 0.61
C LEU A 67 -2.07 -8.20 0.11
N LEU A 68 -3.16 -7.86 0.79
CA LEU A 68 -4.52 -8.20 0.33
C LEU A 68 -4.84 -7.59 -1.03
N ALA A 69 -4.50 -6.31 -1.23
CA ALA A 69 -4.69 -5.65 -2.52
C ALA A 69 -3.88 -6.32 -3.63
N LEU A 70 -2.63 -6.70 -3.36
CA LEU A 70 -1.79 -7.45 -4.31
C LEU A 70 -2.37 -8.83 -4.63
N ILE A 71 -2.85 -9.57 -3.63
CA ILE A 71 -3.52 -10.88 -3.84
C ILE A 71 -4.76 -10.70 -4.72
N PHE A 72 -5.68 -9.81 -4.33
CA PHE A 72 -6.92 -9.58 -5.08
C PHE A 72 -6.68 -8.99 -6.47
N SER A 73 -5.54 -8.32 -6.69
CA SER A 73 -5.17 -7.81 -8.01
C SER A 73 -5.03 -8.91 -9.07
N LYS A 74 -4.84 -10.16 -8.68
CA LYS A 74 -4.77 -11.31 -9.60
C LYS A 74 -6.15 -11.84 -9.99
N PHE A 75 -7.15 -11.70 -9.13
CA PHE A 75 -8.44 -12.38 -9.27
C PHE A 75 -9.58 -11.47 -9.71
N LEU A 76 -9.46 -10.16 -9.49
CA LEU A 76 -10.51 -9.20 -9.78
C LEU A 76 -10.23 -8.42 -11.07
N PRO A 77 -11.28 -7.99 -11.81
CA PRO A 77 -11.14 -7.19 -13.03
C PRO A 77 -10.56 -5.78 -12.78
N LEU A 78 -10.24 -5.45 -11.53
CA LEU A 78 -9.59 -4.20 -11.09
C LEU A 78 -8.09 -4.38 -10.83
N GLY A 79 -7.45 -5.38 -11.44
CA GLY A 79 -6.08 -5.78 -11.14
C GLY A 79 -5.03 -4.67 -11.20
N CYS A 80 -5.12 -3.75 -12.17
CA CYS A 80 -4.21 -2.60 -12.25
C CYS A 80 -4.37 -1.66 -11.04
N ALA A 81 -5.61 -1.32 -10.68
CA ALA A 81 -5.91 -0.43 -9.56
C ALA A 81 -5.49 -1.05 -8.21
N LEU A 82 -5.78 -2.33 -8.01
CA LEU A 82 -5.46 -3.05 -6.78
C LEU A 82 -3.95 -3.28 -6.60
N ARG A 83 -3.23 -3.54 -7.69
CA ARG A 83 -1.76 -3.66 -7.64
C ARG A 83 -1.11 -2.34 -7.28
N THR A 84 -1.63 -1.28 -7.87
CA THR A 84 -1.21 0.10 -7.61
C THR A 84 -1.49 0.50 -6.17
N LEU A 85 -2.67 0.17 -5.64
CA LEU A 85 -3.01 0.31 -4.22
C LEU A 85 -2.04 -0.44 -3.32
N GLY A 86 -1.75 -1.70 -3.64
CA GLY A 86 -0.82 -2.52 -2.89
C GLY A 86 0.57 -1.92 -2.81
N ILE A 87 1.13 -1.50 -3.94
CA ILE A 87 2.45 -0.85 -3.98
C ILE A 87 2.44 0.45 -3.17
N TYR A 88 1.40 1.28 -3.34
CA TYR A 88 1.26 2.53 -2.59
C TYR A 88 1.23 2.29 -1.08
N LEU A 89 0.41 1.34 -0.60
CA LEU A 89 0.27 1.05 0.82
C LEU A 89 1.57 0.51 1.43
N LEU A 90 2.34 -0.31 0.69
CA LEU A 90 3.68 -0.73 1.13
C LEU A 90 4.63 0.45 1.29
N ILE A 91 4.65 1.37 0.33
CA ILE A 91 5.48 2.58 0.42
C ILE A 91 5.00 3.44 1.61
N SER A 92 3.69 3.60 1.77
CA SER A 92 3.08 4.36 2.87
C SER A 92 3.48 3.77 4.23
N GLU A 93 3.44 2.44 4.39
CA GLU A 93 3.92 1.72 5.58
C GLU A 93 5.38 2.07 5.91
N MET A 94 6.28 2.00 4.91
CA MET A 94 7.71 2.30 5.11
C MET A 94 7.96 3.75 5.55
N LEU A 95 7.01 4.66 5.33
CA LEU A 95 7.09 6.07 5.72
C LEU A 95 6.40 6.38 7.06
N GLN A 96 5.87 5.37 7.74
CA GLN A 96 5.32 5.50 9.08
C GLN A 96 6.41 5.63 10.15
N THR A 97 6.03 6.12 11.32
CA THR A 97 6.96 6.25 12.47
C THR A 97 7.37 4.88 13.01
N HIS A 98 6.44 3.93 13.01
CA HIS A 98 6.63 2.55 13.49
C HIS A 98 6.25 1.57 12.36
N PRO A 99 7.09 1.45 11.32
CA PRO A 99 6.80 0.59 10.18
C PRO A 99 6.68 -0.88 10.61
N PHE A 100 5.77 -1.61 9.99
CA PHE A 100 5.46 -3.02 10.25
C PHE A 100 5.09 -3.31 11.71
N ALA A 101 4.44 -2.34 12.37
CA ALA A 101 4.14 -2.38 13.79
C ALA A 101 5.39 -2.58 14.69
N ILE A 102 6.60 -2.30 14.19
CA ILE A 102 7.83 -2.40 14.99
C ILE A 102 7.70 -1.45 16.18
N GLU A 103 7.98 -1.96 17.38
CA GLU A 103 7.78 -1.28 18.68
C GLU A 103 6.33 -1.13 19.16
N SER A 104 5.35 -1.66 18.41
CA SER A 104 3.96 -1.70 18.88
C SER A 104 3.67 -2.91 19.78
N THR A 105 2.68 -2.77 20.67
CA THR A 105 2.21 -3.86 21.56
C THR A 105 1.65 -5.06 20.79
N HIS A 106 1.14 -4.84 19.59
CA HIS A 106 0.59 -5.86 18.70
C HIS A 106 1.56 -6.37 17.62
N PHE A 107 2.85 -6.05 17.73
CA PHE A 107 3.87 -6.43 16.74
C PHE A 107 3.82 -7.91 16.32
N TRP A 108 3.77 -8.82 17.29
CA TRP A 108 3.76 -10.26 17.02
C TRP A 108 2.51 -10.73 16.30
N GLN A 109 1.34 -10.22 16.71
CA GLN A 109 0.07 -10.56 16.08
C GLN A 109 0.04 -10.06 14.63
N SER A 110 0.46 -8.81 14.41
CA SER A 110 0.64 -8.22 13.08
C SER A 110 1.58 -9.07 12.24
N THR A 111 2.78 -9.36 12.73
CA THR A 111 3.80 -10.15 12.01
C THR A 111 3.28 -11.50 11.56
N VAL A 112 2.53 -12.22 12.39
CA VAL A 112 1.93 -13.52 12.02
C VAL A 112 0.95 -13.37 10.86
N ILE A 113 0.06 -12.37 10.90
CA ILE A 113 -0.86 -12.08 9.79
C ILE A 113 -0.06 -11.74 8.52
N GLY A 114 0.98 -10.91 8.66
CA GLY A 114 1.90 -10.56 7.60
C GLY A 114 2.56 -11.74 6.90
N ILE A 115 3.08 -12.70 7.67
CA ILE A 115 3.69 -13.93 7.16
C ILE A 115 2.66 -14.74 6.38
N VAL A 116 1.46 -14.96 6.94
CA VAL A 116 0.39 -15.72 6.27
C VAL A 116 0.01 -15.06 4.95
N LEU A 117 -0.21 -13.74 4.93
CA LEU A 117 -0.56 -13.02 3.71
C LEU A 117 0.57 -13.03 2.67
N THR A 118 1.83 -12.94 3.09
CA THR A 118 2.99 -13.03 2.20
C THR A 118 3.07 -14.42 1.56
N LEU A 119 2.86 -15.48 2.33
CA LEU A 119 2.81 -16.85 1.81
C LEU A 119 1.67 -17.03 0.81
N LEU A 120 0.48 -16.52 1.11
CA LEU A 120 -0.66 -16.55 0.19
C LEU A 120 -0.36 -15.80 -1.12
N LEU A 121 0.27 -14.63 -1.03
CA LEU A 121 0.70 -13.89 -2.20
C LEU A 121 1.73 -14.69 -3.01
N ALA A 122 2.75 -15.27 -2.38
CA ALA A 122 3.75 -16.09 -3.04
C ALA A 122 3.12 -17.31 -3.75
N LEU A 123 2.23 -18.03 -3.06
CA LEU A 123 1.47 -19.15 -3.63
C LEU A 123 0.63 -18.70 -4.83
N SER A 124 0.02 -17.51 -4.74
CA SER A 124 -0.74 -16.94 -5.86
C SER A 124 0.13 -16.67 -7.07
N TYR A 125 1.44 -16.43 -6.95
CA TYR A 125 2.35 -16.27 -8.10
C TYR A 125 2.87 -17.58 -8.67
N ILE A 126 2.95 -18.62 -7.85
CA ILE A 126 3.47 -19.93 -8.26
C ILE A 126 2.37 -20.78 -8.94
N TYR A 127 1.14 -20.74 -8.42
CA TYR A 127 0.09 -21.68 -8.78
C TYR A 127 -1.10 -21.08 -9.53
N LEU A 128 -1.20 -19.75 -9.64
CA LEU A 128 -2.35 -19.03 -10.20
C LEU A 128 -1.92 -17.94 -11.19
#